data_AF-A0A2T2PC33-F1
#
_entry.id   AF-A0A2T2PC33-F1
#
_cell.length_a   1.000
_cell.length_b   1.000
_cell.length_c   1.000
_cell.angle_alpha   90.00
_cell.angle_beta   90.00
_cell.angle_gamma   90.00
#
_symmetry.space_group_name_H-M   'P 1'
#
loop_
_entity.id
_entity.type
_entity.pdbx_description
1 polymer ?
#
loop_
_entity_poly.entity_id
_entity_poly.type
_entity_poly.pdbx_seq_one_letter_code
_entity_poly.pdbx_strand_id
1 'polypeptide(L)'
;MPRSSRAAIAALAATTVNAASLADLCTVENVQAALPINGTLLGLNLLPSTVTASPVYNATAGMGSTETYSYCNVTVSFTHTGKGDIIPLKYAFPQPSEFKNRFYLAGGGGFSLSSDATGGLAYGAASGATSAGYDAFKHSPMWHLAS
;
A
#
# COMPACT_ATOMS: atom_id res chain seq x y z
N MET A 1 -16.13 30.82 58.51
CA MET A 1 -14.76 30.79 57.97
C MET A 1 -14.71 29.75 56.84
N PRO A 2 -14.56 30.16 55.57
CA PRO A 2 -14.68 29.27 54.42
C PRO A 2 -13.36 28.57 54.15
N ARG A 3 -13.36 27.23 54.02
CA ARG A 3 -12.19 26.46 53.63
C ARG A 3 -12.27 26.19 52.13
N SER A 4 -11.50 26.97 51.38
CA SER A 4 -11.38 26.98 49.93
C SER A 4 -11.06 25.59 49.37
N SER A 5 -11.97 25.01 48.60
CA SER A 5 -11.72 23.82 47.78
C SER A 5 -10.88 24.22 46.57
N ARG A 6 -9.63 23.74 46.49
CA ARG A 6 -8.77 23.90 45.31
C ARG A 6 -9.23 22.91 44.23
N ALA A 7 -9.92 23.40 43.20
CA ALA A 7 -10.16 22.62 41.99
C ALA A 7 -8.86 22.57 41.17
N ALA A 8 -8.33 21.38 40.93
CA ALA A 8 -7.22 21.17 40.01
C ALA A 8 -7.76 21.10 38.57
N ILE A 9 -7.37 22.05 37.73
CA ILE A 9 -7.70 22.06 36.30
C ILE A 9 -6.62 21.23 35.61
N ALA A 10 -6.97 20.03 35.14
CA ALA A 10 -6.10 19.25 34.27
C ALA A 10 -6.14 19.86 32.85
N ALA A 11 -5.03 20.43 32.40
CA ALA A 11 -4.89 20.88 31.03
C ALA A 11 -4.68 19.65 30.13
N LEU A 12 -5.67 19.32 29.29
CA LEU A 12 -5.46 18.40 28.19
C LEU A 12 -4.57 19.09 27.15
N ALA A 13 -3.33 18.63 27.02
CA ALA A 13 -2.51 18.99 25.88
C ALA A 13 -3.19 18.46 24.61
N ALA A 14 -3.77 19.36 23.82
CA ALA A 14 -4.26 19.01 22.49
C ALA A 14 -3.03 18.68 21.64
N THR A 15 -2.81 17.39 21.38
CA THR A 15 -1.88 16.98 20.34
C THR A 15 -2.46 17.45 19.02
N THR A 16 -1.81 18.41 18.38
CA THR A 16 -2.12 18.76 16.99
C THR A 16 -1.79 17.54 16.14
N VAL A 17 -2.80 16.76 15.77
CA VAL A 17 -2.66 15.71 14.76
C VAL A 17 -2.37 16.43 13.45
N ASN A 18 -1.10 16.54 13.10
CA ASN A 18 -0.72 17.05 11.80
C ASN A 18 -1.24 16.01 10.78
N ALA A 19 -2.20 16.40 9.94
CA ALA A 19 -2.63 15.54 8.85
C ALA A 19 -1.40 15.28 7.97
N ALA A 20 -0.89 14.05 7.99
CA ALA A 20 0.27 13.69 7.20
C ALA A 20 -0.08 13.85 5.72
N SER A 21 0.76 14.58 4.98
CA SER A 21 0.57 14.72 3.55
C SER A 21 0.94 13.42 2.83
N LEU A 22 0.55 13.30 1.55
CA LEU A 22 0.95 12.17 0.73
C LEU A 22 2.48 12.03 0.67
N ALA A 23 3.21 13.15 0.58
CA ALA A 23 4.68 13.15 0.56
C ALA A 23 5.29 12.70 1.90
N ASP A 24 4.68 13.06 3.03
CA ASP A 24 5.18 12.67 4.36
C ASP A 24 5.07 11.15 4.57
N LEU A 25 3.99 10.54 4.05
CA LEU A 25 3.74 9.11 4.18
C LEU A 25 4.39 8.27 3.08
N CYS A 26 4.58 8.83 1.88
CA CYS A 26 5.08 8.11 0.72
C CYS A 26 6.62 8.12 0.66
N THR A 27 7.24 7.57 1.71
CA THR A 27 8.69 7.42 1.83
C THR A 27 9.05 5.95 2.00
N VAL A 28 10.26 5.58 1.59
CA VAL A 28 10.76 4.21 1.75
C VAL A 28 10.82 3.85 3.23
N GLU A 29 11.27 4.78 4.07
CA GLU A 29 11.42 4.60 5.51
C GLU A 29 10.07 4.36 6.19
N ASN A 30 9.03 5.12 5.83
CA ASN A 30 7.70 4.94 6.41
C ASN A 30 7.07 3.59 5.97
N VAL A 31 7.25 3.21 4.70
CA VAL A 31 6.77 1.90 4.22
C VAL A 31 7.52 0.75 4.92
N GLN A 32 8.84 0.85 5.04
CA GLN A 32 9.66 -0.15 5.74
C GLN A 32 9.26 -0.28 7.22
N ALA A 33 9.01 0.84 7.90
CA ALA A 33 8.55 0.84 9.29
C ALA A 33 7.17 0.21 9.47
N ALA A 34 6.33 0.22 8.44
CA ALA A 34 5.02 -0.43 8.44
C ALA A 34 5.07 -1.94 8.13
N LEU A 35 6.21 -2.47 7.66
CA LEU A 35 6.32 -3.89 7.36
C LEU A 35 6.35 -4.72 8.66
N PRO A 36 5.62 -5.84 8.73
CA PRO A 36 5.76 -6.82 9.79
C PRO A 36 7.22 -7.29 9.93
N ILE A 37 7.66 -7.45 11.18
CA ILE A 37 8.97 -8.04 11.48
C ILE A 37 8.99 -9.48 10.96
N ASN A 38 10.12 -9.93 10.41
CA ASN A 38 10.29 -11.30 9.95
C ASN A 38 9.95 -12.32 11.04
N GLY A 39 9.21 -13.37 10.67
CA GLY A 39 8.64 -14.34 11.60
C GLY A 39 7.26 -13.97 12.17
N THR A 40 6.75 -12.76 11.94
CA THR A 40 5.35 -12.40 12.29
C THR A 40 4.36 -13.17 11.42
N LEU A 41 4.67 -13.33 10.13
CA LEU A 41 3.87 -14.08 9.18
C LEU A 41 4.51 -15.46 8.98
N LEU A 42 3.76 -16.51 9.27
CA LEU A 42 4.25 -17.88 9.09
C LEU A 42 4.42 -18.19 7.60
N GLY A 43 5.61 -18.68 7.24
CA GLY A 43 5.90 -19.18 5.89
C GLY A 43 6.31 -18.13 4.85
N LEU A 44 6.33 -16.84 5.20
CA LEU A 44 6.84 -15.79 4.32
C LEU A 44 7.60 -14.70 5.08
N ASN A 45 8.60 -14.12 4.40
CA ASN A 45 9.36 -12.98 4.89
C ASN A 45 9.26 -11.85 3.88
N LEU A 46 8.86 -10.66 4.33
CA LEU A 46 8.96 -9.46 3.52
C LEU A 46 10.43 -9.06 3.37
N LEU A 47 10.77 -8.41 2.27
CA LEU A 47 12.13 -8.00 1.94
C LEU A 47 12.22 -6.47 1.97
N PRO A 48 12.53 -5.84 3.13
CA PRO A 48 12.56 -4.38 3.25
C PRO A 48 13.49 -3.69 2.25
N SER A 49 14.58 -4.36 1.85
CA SER A 49 15.53 -3.85 0.84
C SER A 49 14.94 -3.71 -0.57
N THR A 50 13.78 -4.32 -0.84
CA THR A 50 13.09 -4.24 -2.14
C THR A 50 12.02 -3.15 -2.18
N VAL A 51 11.85 -2.43 -1.07
CA VAL A 51 10.84 -1.37 -0.97
C VAL A 51 11.20 -0.22 -1.91
N THR A 52 10.23 0.19 -2.72
CA THR A 52 10.23 1.51 -3.37
C THR A 52 8.96 2.24 -2.97
N ALA A 53 9.03 3.56 -2.89
CA ALA A 53 7.90 4.43 -2.63
C ALA A 53 8.05 5.70 -3.47
N SER A 54 7.01 6.06 -4.21
CA SER A 54 7.02 7.26 -5.03
C SER A 54 5.63 7.91 -5.06
N PRO A 55 5.51 9.18 -4.63
CA PRO A 55 4.25 9.89 -4.74
C PRO A 55 3.97 10.22 -6.21
N VAL A 56 2.78 9.85 -6.67
CA VAL A 56 2.27 10.14 -8.00
C VAL A 56 1.11 11.11 -7.84
N TYR A 57 1.13 12.19 -8.62
CA TYR A 57 0.12 13.24 -8.55
C TYR A 57 -0.67 13.34 -9.84
N ASN A 58 -1.99 13.50 -9.72
CA ASN A 58 -2.92 13.76 -10.82
C ASN A 58 -2.76 12.80 -12.02
N ALA A 59 -2.55 11.52 -11.74
CA ALA A 59 -2.40 10.51 -12.78
C ALA A 59 -3.72 9.79 -13.03
N THR A 60 -4.02 9.52 -14.30
CA THR A 60 -5.12 8.63 -14.67
C THR A 60 -4.89 7.25 -14.07
N ALA A 61 -5.89 6.72 -13.38
CA ALA A 61 -5.74 5.48 -12.63
C ALA A 61 -7.00 4.60 -12.74
N GLY A 62 -6.79 3.28 -12.80
CA GLY A 62 -7.80 2.30 -13.13
C GLY A 62 -7.91 2.05 -14.64
N MET A 63 -8.13 0.80 -15.02
CA MET A 63 -8.22 0.37 -16.41
C MET A 63 -9.40 1.04 -17.14
N GLY A 64 -9.09 1.82 -18.18
CA GLY A 64 -10.08 2.54 -18.99
C GLY A 64 -10.69 3.77 -18.31
N SER A 65 -10.16 4.19 -17.17
CA SER A 65 -10.60 5.40 -16.48
C SER A 65 -10.06 6.66 -17.15
N THR A 66 -10.79 7.77 -17.05
CA THR A 66 -10.31 9.14 -17.34
C THR A 66 -10.09 9.95 -16.07
N GLU A 67 -10.53 9.44 -14.92
CA GLU A 67 -10.38 10.10 -13.63
C GLU A 67 -8.93 10.08 -13.16
N THR A 68 -8.51 11.17 -12.52
CA THR A 68 -7.14 11.34 -12.03
C THR A 68 -7.09 11.25 -10.52
N TYR A 69 -6.01 10.64 -10.01
CA TYR A 69 -5.80 10.43 -8.59
C TYR A 69 -4.37 10.79 -8.21
N SER A 70 -4.20 11.24 -6.97
CA SER A 70 -2.89 11.33 -6.32
C SER A 70 -2.74 10.19 -5.33
N TYR A 71 -1.64 9.44 -5.41
CA TYR A 71 -1.43 8.22 -4.63
C TYR A 71 0.05 7.92 -4.46
N CYS A 72 0.37 7.05 -3.50
CA CYS A 72 1.72 6.54 -3.30
C CYS A 72 1.86 5.20 -4.03
N ASN A 73 2.73 5.16 -5.03
CA ASN A 73 3.11 3.93 -5.71
C ASN A 73 4.20 3.23 -4.92
N VAL A 74 3.93 2.03 -4.44
CA VAL A 74 4.84 1.25 -3.61
C VAL A 74 5.08 -0.12 -4.23
N THR A 75 6.33 -0.55 -4.22
CA THR A 75 6.67 -1.95 -4.47
C THR A 75 7.31 -2.54 -3.23
N VAL A 76 7.05 -3.82 -2.97
CA VAL A 76 7.76 -4.61 -1.97
C VAL A 76 7.72 -6.06 -2.43
N SER A 77 8.75 -6.84 -2.14
CA SER A 77 8.76 -8.27 -2.43
C SER A 77 8.74 -9.07 -1.14
N PHE A 78 8.25 -10.30 -1.23
CA PHE A 78 8.42 -11.30 -0.19
C PHE A 78 9.08 -12.57 -0.75
N THR A 79 9.58 -13.41 0.14
CA THR A 79 10.08 -14.75 -0.17
C THR A 79 9.35 -15.76 0.72
N HIS A 80 9.12 -16.97 0.20
CA HIS A 80 8.70 -18.07 1.06
C HIS A 80 9.89 -18.59 1.87
N THR A 81 9.68 -18.82 3.16
CA THR A 81 10.76 -19.24 4.06
C THR A 81 11.43 -20.51 3.56
N GLY A 82 12.74 -20.41 3.28
CA GLY A 82 13.56 -21.53 2.80
C GLY A 82 13.36 -21.90 1.33
N LYS A 83 12.64 -21.10 0.53
CA LYS A 83 12.44 -21.35 -0.91
C LYS A 83 13.33 -20.49 -1.82
N GLY A 84 13.77 -19.33 -1.36
CA GLY A 84 14.67 -18.45 -2.11
C GLY A 84 14.03 -17.78 -3.33
N ASP A 85 12.71 -17.86 -3.45
CA ASP A 85 11.94 -17.14 -4.46
C ASP A 85 11.74 -15.68 -4.05
N ILE A 86 11.49 -14.81 -5.03
CA ILE A 86 11.20 -13.39 -4.79
C ILE A 86 9.90 -13.08 -5.52
N ILE A 87 8.90 -12.66 -4.77
CA ILE A 87 7.54 -12.44 -5.28
C ILE A 87 7.22 -10.95 -5.13
N PRO A 88 7.29 -10.18 -6.24
CA PRO A 88 6.94 -8.77 -6.23
C PRO A 88 5.45 -8.51 -5.94
N LEU A 89 5.21 -7.55 -5.07
CA LEU A 89 3.93 -6.92 -4.79
C LEU A 89 3.99 -5.46 -5.23
N LYS A 90 2.86 -4.97 -5.73
CA LYS A 90 2.63 -3.55 -6.02
C LYS A 90 1.48 -3.06 -5.18
N TYR A 91 1.56 -1.82 -4.72
CA TYR A 91 0.50 -1.15 -4.00
C TYR A 91 0.31 0.28 -4.52
N ALA A 92 -0.93 0.74 -4.54
CA ALA A 92 -1.30 2.13 -4.69
C ALA A 92 -2.06 2.55 -3.43
N PHE A 93 -1.42 3.37 -2.59
CA PHE A 93 -2.08 3.94 -1.41
C PHE A 93 -2.67 5.30 -1.79
N PRO A 94 -3.99 5.52 -1.65
CA PRO A 94 -4.60 6.79 -2.03
C PRO A 94 -4.07 7.93 -1.17
N GLN A 95 -4.24 9.16 -1.65
CA GLN A 95 -4.05 10.34 -0.84
C GLN A 95 -4.78 10.18 0.52
N PRO A 96 -4.18 10.59 1.65
CA PRO A 96 -4.75 10.34 2.97
C PRO A 96 -6.19 10.84 3.17
N SER A 97 -6.54 11.97 2.56
CA SER A 97 -7.90 12.54 2.59
C SER A 97 -8.94 11.71 1.80
N GLU A 98 -8.49 10.91 0.84
CA GLU A 98 -9.33 10.08 -0.02
C GLU A 98 -9.46 8.63 0.49
N PHE A 99 -8.66 8.24 1.49
CA PHE A 99 -8.68 6.89 2.03
C PHE A 99 -9.92 6.64 2.90
N LYS A 100 -10.71 5.64 2.51
CA LYS A 100 -11.99 5.29 3.16
C LYS A 100 -11.91 4.00 3.98
N ASN A 101 -10.73 3.64 4.47
CA ASN A 101 -10.49 2.39 5.20
C ASN A 101 -10.91 1.13 4.41
N ARG A 102 -10.56 1.09 3.12
CA ARG A 102 -10.88 -0.01 2.21
C ARG A 102 -9.62 -0.60 1.62
N PHE A 103 -9.65 -1.90 1.35
CA PHE A 103 -8.59 -2.58 0.62
C PHE A 103 -9.16 -3.26 -0.63
N TYR A 104 -8.45 -3.13 -1.76
CA TYR A 104 -8.79 -3.75 -3.04
C TYR A 104 -7.59 -4.50 -3.61
N LEU A 105 -7.73 -5.79 -3.90
CA LEU A 105 -6.69 -6.56 -4.56
C LEU A 105 -7.08 -6.79 -6.01
N ALA A 106 -6.28 -6.28 -6.94
CA ALA A 106 -6.48 -6.50 -8.37
C ALA A 106 -6.22 -7.98 -8.70
N GLY A 107 -7.24 -8.62 -9.27
CA GLY A 107 -7.14 -9.98 -9.80
C GLY A 107 -6.75 -10.01 -11.28
N GLY A 108 -7.00 -11.14 -11.93
CA GLY A 108 -6.90 -11.29 -13.37
C GLY A 108 -7.74 -12.46 -13.86
N GLY A 109 -7.45 -12.97 -15.06
CA GLY A 109 -8.17 -14.07 -15.69
C GLY A 109 -7.22 -15.14 -16.22
N GLY A 110 -7.52 -16.41 -15.98
CA GLY A 110 -6.66 -17.53 -16.36
C GLY A 110 -5.29 -17.44 -15.68
N PHE A 111 -4.21 -17.53 -16.47
CA PHE A 111 -2.82 -17.40 -16.01
C PHE A 111 -2.27 -15.97 -16.10
N SER A 112 -3.14 -14.96 -16.20
CA SER A 112 -2.72 -13.56 -16.30
C SER A 112 -3.31 -12.76 -15.18
N LEU A 113 -2.46 -11.98 -14.50
CA LEU A 113 -2.83 -11.10 -13.41
C LEU A 113 -2.74 -9.64 -13.84
N SER A 114 -3.52 -8.78 -13.16
CA SER A 114 -3.35 -7.34 -13.32
C SER A 114 -1.93 -6.93 -12.92
N SER A 115 -1.28 -6.13 -13.75
CA SER A 115 -0.03 -5.45 -13.43
C SER A 115 -0.27 -4.03 -12.88
N ASP A 116 -1.53 -3.58 -12.88
CA ASP A 116 -2.03 -2.31 -12.37
C ASP A 116 -2.62 -2.50 -10.96
N ALA A 117 -2.08 -1.75 -10.01
CA ALA A 117 -2.50 -1.75 -8.62
C ALA A 117 -3.46 -0.59 -8.29
N THR A 118 -3.92 0.20 -9.26
CA THR A 118 -4.66 1.45 -9.00
C THR A 118 -6.19 1.32 -9.04
N GLY A 119 -6.72 0.15 -9.36
CA GLY A 119 -8.17 -0.07 -9.52
C GLY A 119 -9.03 0.23 -8.28
N GLY A 120 -8.43 0.32 -7.08
CA GLY A 120 -9.13 0.67 -5.84
C GLY A 120 -9.26 2.17 -5.57
N LEU A 121 -8.50 3.02 -6.27
CA LEU A 121 -8.41 4.46 -5.96
C LEU A 121 -9.77 5.16 -6.11
N ALA A 122 -10.54 4.82 -7.14
CA ALA A 122 -11.90 5.34 -7.37
C ALA A 122 -12.88 5.08 -6.21
N TYR A 123 -12.58 4.07 -5.39
CA TYR A 123 -13.41 3.67 -4.25
C TYR A 123 -12.84 4.15 -2.90
N GLY A 124 -11.77 4.95 -2.92
CA GLY A 124 -11.02 5.34 -1.73
C GLY A 124 -10.33 4.17 -1.04
N ALA A 125 -9.93 3.15 -1.79
CA ALA A 125 -9.26 1.97 -1.25
C ALA A 125 -7.74 2.04 -1.47
N ALA A 126 -6.98 1.58 -0.48
CA ALA A 126 -5.63 1.10 -0.72
C ALA A 126 -5.72 -0.13 -1.61
N SER A 127 -4.93 -0.18 -2.67
CA SER A 127 -5.03 -1.28 -3.63
C SER A 127 -3.70 -1.93 -3.92
N GLY A 128 -3.74 -3.19 -4.34
CA GLY A 128 -2.54 -3.97 -4.64
C GLY A 128 -2.66 -4.90 -5.83
N ALA A 129 -1.52 -5.43 -6.25
CA ALA A 129 -1.37 -6.48 -7.25
C ALA A 129 -0.15 -7.36 -6.90
N THR A 130 -0.13 -8.61 -7.38
CA THR A 130 0.96 -9.56 -7.13
C THR A 130 1.40 -10.26 -8.41
N SER A 131 2.68 -10.61 -8.50
CA SER A 131 3.18 -11.49 -9.56
C SER A 131 2.79 -12.96 -9.38
N ALA A 132 2.23 -13.31 -8.21
CA ALA A 132 1.87 -14.66 -7.77
C ALA A 132 3.00 -15.70 -7.87
N GLY A 133 4.25 -15.26 -7.96
CA GLY A 133 5.43 -16.13 -7.95
C GLY A 133 5.75 -16.81 -9.28
N TYR A 134 5.07 -16.45 -10.37
CA TYR A 134 5.41 -16.89 -11.73
C TYR A 134 5.67 -15.71 -12.68
N ASP A 135 6.09 -14.56 -12.11
CA ASP A 135 6.34 -13.33 -12.86
C ASP A 135 5.13 -12.84 -13.67
N ALA A 136 3.92 -12.93 -13.12
CA ALA A 136 2.69 -12.54 -13.83
C ALA A 136 2.69 -11.08 -14.34
N PHE A 137 3.50 -10.20 -13.75
CA PHE A 137 3.69 -8.83 -14.26
C PHE A 137 4.41 -8.75 -15.62
N LYS A 138 5.08 -9.82 -16.05
CA LYS A 138 5.81 -9.94 -17.31
C LYS A 138 5.13 -10.87 -18.32
N HIS A 139 4.13 -11.64 -17.89
CA HIS A 139 3.44 -12.63 -18.72
C HIS A 139 2.04 -12.13 -19.09
N SER A 140 1.82 -11.81 -20.37
CA SER A 140 0.49 -11.53 -20.93
C SER A 140 -0.11 -12.79 -21.57
N PRO A 141 -1.45 -12.99 -21.56
CA PRO A 141 -2.07 -14.25 -21.97
C PRO A 141 -2.00 -14.53 -23.48
N MET A 142 -1.45 -13.62 -24.28
CA MET A 142 -1.51 -13.71 -25.74
C MET A 142 -0.44 -14.63 -26.37
N TRP A 143 0.51 -15.16 -25.58
CA TRP A 143 1.68 -15.86 -26.13
C TRP A 143 1.72 -17.38 -25.85
N HIS A 144 0.68 -17.98 -25.27
CA HIS A 144 0.65 -19.43 -24.99
C HIS A 144 -0.45 -20.22 -25.73
N LEU A 145 -1.15 -19.58 -26.68
CA LEU A 145 -2.08 -20.27 -27.60
C LEU A 145 -1.58 -20.29 -29.06
N ALA A 146 -0.34 -19.87 -29.32
CA ALA A 146 0.22 -19.79 -30.67
C ALA A 146 1.60 -20.46 -30.79
N SER A 147 1.86 -21.53 -30.04
CA SER A 147 3.05 -22.38 -30.23
C SER A 147 2.67 -23.85 -30.14
#